data_AF-A0A8B6F635-F1
#
_entry.id   AF-A0A8B6F635-F1
#
_cell.length_a   1.000
_cell.length_b   1.000
_cell.length_c   1.000
_cell.angle_alpha   90.00
_cell.angle_beta   90.00
_cell.angle_gamma   90.00
#
_symmetry.space_group_name_H-M   'P 1'
#
loop_
_entity.id
_entity.type
_entity.pdbx_description
1 polymer ?
#
loop_
_entity_poly.entity_id
_entity_poly.type
_entity_poly.pdbx_seq_one_letter_code
_entity_poly.pdbx_strand_id
1 'polypeptide(L)'
;MAEDAEKAVENDRSKELYNITKILTGERKRQHTGVKSKEGELKSERNDILNRWVEHFSEVLNRQDPLHPISEEDIDMAEMGEWTTLEYLFIEEFHSRKSHHAK
;
A
#
# COMPACT_ATOMS: atom_id res chain seq x y z
N MET A 1 4.58 -39.08 -0.29
CA MET A 1 4.81 -37.79 -1.00
C MET A 1 6.22 -37.68 -1.57
N ALA A 2 7.29 -37.84 -0.79
CA ALA A 2 8.65 -37.85 -1.35
C ALA A 2 8.88 -39.05 -2.30
N GLU A 3 8.48 -40.25 -1.86
CA GLU A 3 8.50 -41.48 -2.68
C GLU A 3 7.62 -41.37 -3.95
N ASP A 4 6.52 -40.62 -3.87
CA ASP A 4 5.61 -40.39 -5.01
C ASP A 4 6.21 -39.41 -6.02
N ALA A 5 6.97 -38.41 -5.53
CA ALA A 5 7.72 -37.50 -6.39
C ALA A 5 8.85 -38.23 -7.11
N GLU A 6 9.56 -39.13 -6.42
CA GLU A 6 10.62 -39.97 -6.99
C GLU A 6 10.07 -40.87 -8.09
N LYS A 7 8.97 -41.61 -7.81
CA LYS A 7 8.27 -42.40 -8.84
C LYS A 7 7.75 -41.56 -10.01
N ALA A 8 7.33 -40.31 -9.76
CA ALA A 8 6.88 -39.42 -10.83
C ALA A 8 8.04 -39.03 -11.77
N VAL A 9 9.26 -38.86 -11.25
CA VAL A 9 10.47 -38.66 -12.08
C VAL A 9 10.81 -39.91 -12.86
N GLU A 10 10.83 -41.08 -12.21
CA GLU A 10 11.14 -42.37 -12.86
C GLU A 10 10.20 -42.71 -14.02
N ASN A 11 8.94 -42.27 -13.94
CA ASN A 11 7.92 -42.50 -14.96
C ASN A 11 7.75 -41.31 -15.94
N ASP A 12 8.66 -40.34 -15.95
CA ASP A 12 8.61 -39.13 -16.78
C ASP A 12 7.32 -38.29 -16.64
N ARG A 13 6.68 -38.36 -15.46
CA ARG A 13 5.43 -37.65 -15.15
C ARG A 13 5.69 -36.28 -14.54
N SER A 14 6.27 -35.39 -15.35
CA SER A 14 6.63 -34.02 -14.95
C SER A 14 5.47 -33.20 -14.34
N LYS A 15 4.24 -33.39 -14.83
CA LYS A 15 3.04 -32.73 -14.29
C LYS A 15 2.69 -33.21 -12.87
N GLU A 16 2.91 -34.49 -12.59
CA GLU A 16 2.65 -35.10 -11.29
C GLU A 16 3.70 -34.63 -10.28
N LEU A 17 4.97 -34.59 -10.68
CA LEU A 17 6.06 -33.96 -9.92
C LEU A 17 5.73 -32.51 -9.54
N TYR A 18 5.33 -31.67 -10.51
CA TYR A 18 4.97 -30.27 -10.26
C TYR A 18 3.86 -30.12 -9.21
N ASN A 19 2.82 -30.95 -9.30
CA ASN A 19 1.71 -30.91 -8.35
C ASN A 19 2.14 -31.35 -6.94
N ILE A 20 2.96 -32.39 -6.82
CA ILE A 20 3.48 -32.87 -5.54
C ILE A 20 4.37 -31.79 -4.91
N THR A 21 5.29 -31.20 -5.68
CA THR A 21 6.15 -30.10 -5.21
C THR A 21 5.32 -28.91 -4.77
N LYS A 22 4.27 -28.54 -5.51
CA LYS A 22 3.36 -27.44 -5.16
C LYS A 22 2.61 -27.66 -3.85
N ILE A 23 2.24 -28.92 -3.55
CA ILE A 23 1.63 -29.29 -2.27
C ILE A 23 2.68 -29.21 -1.15
N LEU A 24 3.90 -29.72 -1.39
CA LEU A 24 5.00 -29.74 -0.41
C LEU A 24 5.54 -28.35 -0.06
N THR A 25 5.64 -27.44 -1.04
CA THR A 25 6.10 -26.07 -0.82
C THR A 25 5.09 -25.21 -0.08
N GLY A 26 3.89 -25.74 0.20
CA GLY A 26 2.84 -25.01 0.90
C GLY A 26 2.44 -23.73 0.17
N GLU A 27 2.60 -23.69 -1.16
CA GLU A 27 2.25 -22.55 -1.98
C GLU A 27 0.73 -22.36 -1.92
N ARG A 28 0.28 -21.60 -0.93
CA ARG A 28 -1.12 -21.22 -0.79
C ARG A 28 -1.47 -20.48 -2.07
N LYS A 29 -2.49 -20.96 -2.79
CA LYS A 29 -3.16 -20.16 -3.82
C LYS A 29 -3.37 -18.79 -3.20
N ARG A 30 -2.90 -17.73 -3.86
CA ARG A 30 -3.27 -16.35 -3.52
C ARG A 30 -4.79 -16.36 -3.38
N GLN A 31 -5.27 -16.33 -2.14
CA GLN A 31 -6.68 -16.10 -1.90
C GLN A 31 -6.93 -14.72 -2.49
N HIS A 32 -7.96 -14.57 -3.31
CA HIS A 32 -8.37 -13.26 -3.81
C HIS A 32 -8.37 -12.30 -2.62
N THR A 33 -7.44 -11.35 -2.60
CA THR A 33 -7.24 -10.46 -1.46
C THR A 33 -8.38 -9.45 -1.49
N GLY A 34 -9.53 -9.87 -0.96
CA GLY A 34 -10.64 -8.96 -0.76
C GLY A 34 -10.26 -7.89 0.27
N VAL A 35 -10.84 -6.71 0.12
CA VAL A 35 -10.69 -5.62 1.09
C VAL A 35 -11.92 -5.61 1.98
N LYS A 36 -11.74 -5.45 3.29
CA LYS A 36 -12.87 -5.34 4.22
C LYS A 36 -13.59 -3.98 4.04
N SER A 37 -14.91 -4.02 3.97
CA SER A 37 -15.76 -2.83 4.10
C SER A 37 -15.66 -2.25 5.51
N LYS A 38 -16.28 -1.09 5.73
CA LYS A 38 -16.35 -0.49 7.08
C LYS A 38 -17.14 -1.36 8.06
N GLU A 39 -18.14 -2.07 7.54
CA GLU A 39 -18.99 -3.02 8.26
C GLU A 39 -18.29 -4.38 8.48
N GLY A 40 -17.06 -4.53 7.97
CA GLY A 40 -16.24 -5.73 8.12
C GLY A 40 -16.50 -6.80 7.05
N GLU A 41 -17.33 -6.53 6.06
CA GLU A 41 -17.64 -7.47 4.97
C GLU A 41 -16.47 -7.57 3.99
N LEU A 42 -16.09 -8.80 3.61
CA LEU A 42 -14.98 -8.99 2.68
C LEU A 42 -15.44 -8.75 1.23
N LYS A 43 -14.95 -7.69 0.60
CA LYS A 43 -15.26 -7.36 -0.79
C LYS A 43 -14.17 -7.84 -1.74
N SER A 44 -14.51 -8.73 -2.66
CA SER A 44 -13.56 -9.32 -3.63
C SER A 44 -13.71 -8.79 -5.07
N GLU A 45 -14.77 -8.04 -5.37
CA GLU A 45 -14.98 -7.44 -6.70
C GLU A 45 -14.10 -6.20 -6.89
N ARG A 46 -13.56 -6.01 -8.10
CA ARG A 46 -12.64 -4.89 -8.40
C ARG A 46 -13.28 -3.53 -8.15
N ASN A 47 -14.53 -3.34 -8.57
CA ASN A 47 -15.24 -2.08 -8.41
C ASN A 47 -15.48 -1.77 -6.94
N ASP A 48 -15.85 -2.78 -6.16
CA ASP A 48 -16.02 -2.66 -4.73
C ASP A 48 -14.72 -2.29 -3.99
N ILE A 49 -13.60 -2.91 -4.38
CA ILE A 49 -12.29 -2.59 -3.83
C ILE A 49 -11.92 -1.13 -4.16
N LEU A 50 -12.11 -0.70 -5.41
CA LEU A 50 -11.85 0.69 -5.82
C LEU A 50 -12.72 1.68 -5.05
N ASN A 51 -14.02 1.41 -4.92
CA ASN A 51 -14.94 2.24 -4.14
C ASN A 51 -14.51 2.32 -2.67
N ARG A 52 -14.07 1.21 -2.08
CA ARG A 52 -13.57 1.18 -0.71
C ARG A 52 -12.29 2.00 -0.53
N TRP A 53 -11.39 2.00 -1.52
CA TRP A 53 -10.21 2.86 -1.52
C TRP A 53 -10.59 4.33 -1.64
N VAL A 54 -11.50 4.68 -2.56
CA VAL A 54 -11.97 6.06 -2.74
C VAL A 54 -12.57 6.60 -1.45
N GLU A 55 -13.42 5.82 -0.79
CA GLU A 55 -14.02 6.18 0.51
C GLU A 55 -12.97 6.38 1.60
N HIS A 56 -11.97 5.50 1.72
CA HIS A 56 -10.93 5.64 2.73
C HIS A 56 -10.08 6.88 2.52
N PHE A 57 -9.64 7.10 1.27
CA PHE A 57 -8.76 8.21 0.95
C PHE A 57 -9.48 9.55 0.97
N SER A 58 -10.77 9.60 0.62
CA SER A 58 -11.53 10.85 0.71
C SER A 58 -11.67 11.31 2.16
N GLU A 59 -11.88 10.42 3.12
CA GLU A 59 -11.94 10.75 4.55
C GLU A 59 -10.59 11.18 5.10
N VAL A 60 -9.51 10.52 4.69
CA VAL A 60 -8.17 10.79 5.22
C VAL A 60 -7.57 12.05 4.63
N LEU A 61 -7.73 12.28 3.33
CA LEU A 61 -7.03 13.33 2.58
C LEU A 61 -7.87 14.61 2.43
N ASN A 62 -9.20 14.54 2.45
CA ASN A 62 -10.06 15.73 2.32
C ASN A 62 -10.60 16.19 3.67
N ARG A 63 -9.77 16.19 4.71
CA ARG A 63 -10.14 16.76 6.01
C ARG A 63 -10.33 18.26 5.85
N GLN A 64 -11.34 18.81 6.53
CA GLN A 64 -11.53 20.25 6.58
C GLN A 64 -10.33 20.91 7.24
N ASP A 65 -10.08 22.17 6.85
CA ASP A 65 -9.05 22.98 7.51
C ASP A 65 -9.30 22.97 9.02
N PRO A 66 -8.25 22.74 9.83
CA PRO A 66 -8.40 22.74 11.28
C PRO A 66 -9.01 24.07 11.74
N LEU A 67 -9.97 24.00 12.68
CA LEU A 67 -10.66 25.18 13.23
C LEU A 67 -9.70 26.21 13.85
N HIS A 68 -8.55 25.73 14.32
CA HIS A 68 -7.43 26.54 14.74
C HIS A 68 -6.27 26.25 13.78
N PRO A 69 -6.16 26.99 12.68
CA PRO A 69 -4.94 26.96 11.90
C PRO A 69 -3.81 27.43 12.81
N ILE A 70 -2.74 26.64 12.90
CA ILE A 70 -1.51 27.07 13.56
C ILE A 70 -1.01 28.28 12.76
N SER A 71 -0.98 29.45 13.39
CA SER A 71 -0.39 30.64 12.75
C SER A 71 1.13 30.55 12.83
N GLU A 72 1.85 31.24 11.93
CA GLU A 72 3.32 31.30 11.95
C GLU A 72 3.87 31.79 13.30
N GLU A 73 3.06 32.53 14.05
CA GLU A 73 3.35 33.10 15.37
C GLU A 73 3.19 32.07 16.51
N ASP A 74 2.39 31.01 16.29
CA ASP A 74 2.14 29.92 17.25
C ASP A 74 3.16 28.77 17.12
N ILE A 75 4.02 28.80 16.09
CA ILE A 75 5.08 27.81 15.88
C ILE A 75 6.27 28.17 16.77
N ASP A 76 6.41 27.48 17.91
CA ASP A 76 7.62 27.60 18.72
C ASP A 76 8.78 26.87 18.03
N MET A 77 9.51 27.61 17.19
CA MET A 77 10.66 27.11 16.42
C MET A 77 11.77 26.52 17.30
N ALA A 78 11.77 26.80 18.61
CA ALA A 78 12.71 26.21 19.56
C ALA A 78 12.38 24.74 19.92
N GLU A 79 11.12 24.31 19.80
CA GLU A 79 10.67 22.95 20.13
C GLU A 79 10.68 22.01 18.90
N MET A 80 10.59 22.59 17.69
CA MET A 80 10.54 21.89 16.41
C MET A 80 11.94 21.65 15.83
N GLY A 81 12.79 20.90 16.56
CA GLY A 81 14.21 20.69 16.28
C GLY A 81 14.62 20.45 14.81
N GLU A 82 15.92 20.64 14.53
CA GLU A 82 16.66 20.82 13.24
C GLU A 82 16.12 20.18 11.93
N TRP A 83 15.28 19.15 11.99
CA TRP A 83 14.69 18.48 10.83
C TRP A 83 13.66 19.35 10.07
N THR A 84 13.03 20.31 10.74
CA THR A 84 11.96 21.12 10.14
C THR A 84 12.49 22.23 9.23
N THR A 85 13.65 22.81 9.51
CA THR A 85 14.21 23.93 8.74
C THR A 85 14.61 23.51 7.32
N LEU A 86 15.13 22.30 7.15
CA LEU A 86 15.52 21.76 5.83
C LEU A 86 14.31 21.27 5.03
N GLU A 87 13.29 20.70 5.69
CA GLU A 87 12.04 20.33 5.03
C GLU A 87 11.24 21.56 4.57
N TYR A 88 11.22 22.64 5.37
CA TYR A 88 10.60 23.91 4.97
C TYR A 88 11.29 24.53 3.74
N LEU A 89 12.64 24.58 3.73
CA LEU A 89 13.40 25.06 2.57
C LEU A 89 13.19 24.17 1.34
N PHE A 90 13.07 22.85 1.52
CA PHE A 90 12.78 21.91 0.43
C PHE A 90 11.38 22.12 -0.16
N ILE A 91 10.38 22.40 0.68
CA ILE A 91 8.99 22.66 0.24
C ILE A 91 8.88 24.00 -0.48
N GLU A 92 9.53 25.05 0.02
CA GLU A 92 9.64 26.37 -0.63
C GLU A 92 10.36 26.27 -1.99
N GLU A 93 11.48 25.55 -2.04
CA GLU A 93 12.24 25.35 -3.27
C GLU A 93 11.44 24.55 -4.32
N PHE A 94 10.68 23.54 -3.87
CA PHE A 94 9.83 22.74 -4.75
C PHE A 94 8.68 23.55 -5.35
N HIS A 95 8.05 24.44 -4.57
CA HIS A 95 6.99 25.33 -5.07
C HIS A 95 7.54 26.38 -6.04
N SER A 96 8.71 26.96 -5.75
CA SER A 96 9.36 27.95 -6.63
C SER A 96 9.81 27.35 -7.98
N ARG A 97 10.37 26.12 -7.97
CA ARG A 97 10.78 25.42 -9.20
C ARG A 97 9.60 25.05 -10.12
N LYS A 98 8.43 24.71 -9.55
CA LYS A 98 7.21 24.48 -10.35
C LYS A 98 6.70 25.75 -11.04
N SER A 99 6.84 26.92 -10.41
CA SER A 99 6.45 28.21 -11.00
C SER A 99 7.29 28.59 -12.22
N HIS A 100 8.56 28.17 -12.28
CA HIS A 100 9.44 28.46 -13.41
C HIS A 100 9.20 27.60 -14.65
N HIS A 101 8.48 26.47 -14.53
CA HIS A 101 8.16 25.59 -15.65
C HIS A 101 6.84 25.94 -16.36
N ALA A 102 6.15 26.99 -15.90
CA ALA A 102 4.95 27.54 -16.52
C ALA A 102 5.25 28.89 -17.19
N LYS A 103 6.15 28.88 -18.19
CA LYS A 103 6.31 29.92 -19.22
C LYS A 103 6.71 29.28 -20.54
#